data_AF-Q9AFC4-F1
#
_entry.id   AF-Q9AFC4-F1
#
_cell.length_a   1.000
_cell.length_b   1.000
_cell.length_c   1.000
_cell.angle_alpha   90.00
_cell.angle_beta   90.00
_cell.angle_gamma   90.00
#
_symmetry.space_group_name_H-M   'P 1'
#
loop_
_entity.id
_entity.type
_entity.pdbx_description
1 polymer ?
#
loop_
_entity_poly.entity_id
_entity_poly.type
_entity_poly.pdbx_seq_one_letter_code
_entity_poly.pdbx_strand_id
1 'polypeptide(L)'
;GFGNVGIYTLKYVLEHGMKVKYIMEYNKQRGVFAIYKKDGFNFDECFKISQTKEKDFASIEGCEVISTEDFFSADVDVIIPAALENAITTENVNLIKAGKGPKANGP
;
A
#
# COMPACT_ATOMS: atom_id res chain seq x y z
N GLY A 1 -1.87 0.40 -5.81
CA GLY A 1 -2.50 -0.01 -7.06
C GLY A 1 -1.75 -1.21 -7.59
N PHE A 2 -2.45 -2.29 -7.83
CA PHE A 2 -1.97 -3.59 -8.28
C PHE A 2 -2.60 -3.94 -9.63
N GLY A 3 -2.33 -3.06 -10.60
CA GLY A 3 -2.27 -3.46 -12.00
C GLY A 3 -0.98 -4.25 -12.29
N ASN A 4 -0.67 -4.44 -13.58
CA ASN A 4 0.53 -5.20 -14.00
C ASN A 4 1.82 -4.67 -13.37
N VAL A 5 2.00 -3.35 -13.28
CA VAL A 5 3.21 -2.77 -12.68
C VAL A 5 3.26 -3.06 -11.18
N GLY A 6 2.21 -2.68 -10.44
CA GLY A 6 2.24 -2.76 -8.98
C GLY A 6 2.45 -4.17 -8.42
N ILE A 7 1.85 -5.20 -9.03
CA ILE A 7 1.96 -6.55 -8.51
C ILE A 7 3.39 -7.12 -8.68
N TYR A 8 4.07 -6.80 -9.78
CA TYR A 8 5.46 -7.19 -9.96
C TYR A 8 6.42 -6.31 -9.17
N THR A 9 6.08 -5.04 -8.94
CA THR A 9 6.79 -4.21 -7.96
C THR A 9 6.78 -4.87 -6.59
N LEU A 10 5.63 -5.34 -6.10
CA LEU A 10 5.53 -6.08 -4.84
C LEU A 10 6.48 -7.29 -4.82
N LYS A 11 6.49 -8.09 -5.89
CA LYS A 11 7.39 -9.23 -6.02
C LYS A 11 8.85 -8.82 -5.81
N TYR A 12 9.33 -7.85 -6.59
CA TYR A 12 10.74 -7.48 -6.57
C TYR A 12 11.16 -6.82 -5.26
N VAL A 13 10.33 -5.96 -4.65
CA VAL A 13 10.70 -5.36 -3.36
C VAL A 13 10.79 -6.40 -2.25
N LEU A 14 9.89 -7.40 -2.24
CA LEU A 14 9.96 -8.51 -1.29
C LEU A 14 11.21 -9.37 -1.52
N GLU A 15 11.58 -9.67 -2.78
CA GLU A 15 12.80 -10.40 -3.13
C GLU A 15 14.08 -9.67 -2.68
N HIS A 16 14.04 -8.34 -2.57
CA HIS A 16 15.15 -7.52 -2.06
C HIS A 16 15.09 -7.29 -0.54
N GLY A 17 14.25 -8.05 0.18
CA GLY A 17 14.17 -8.02 1.64
C GLY A 17 13.39 -6.85 2.22
N MET A 18 12.66 -6.08 1.38
CA MET A 18 11.76 -5.05 1.87
C MET A 18 10.49 -5.68 2.43
N LYS A 19 9.84 -4.99 3.37
CA LYS A 19 8.56 -5.39 3.94
C LYS A 19 7.46 -4.43 3.48
N VAL A 20 6.42 -4.95 2.84
CA VAL A 20 5.25 -4.16 2.42
C VAL A 20 4.13 -4.34 3.44
N LYS A 21 3.81 -3.31 4.22
CA LYS A 21 2.75 -3.34 5.24
C LYS A 21 1.48 -2.60 4.85
N TYR A 22 1.56 -1.75 3.83
CA TYR A 22 0.48 -0.86 3.43
C TYR A 22 0.26 -0.97 1.93
N ILE A 23 -1.00 -1.08 1.50
CA ILE A 23 -1.41 -1.06 0.10
C ILE A 23 -2.61 -0.12 -0.01
N MET A 24 -2.63 0.71 -1.06
CA MET A 24 -3.82 1.47 -1.45
C MET A 24 -4.28 1.01 -2.83
N GLU A 25 -5.57 0.76 -3.00
CA GLU A 25 -6.16 0.19 -4.21
C GLU A 25 -7.53 0.79 -4.51
N TYR A 26 -7.97 0.63 -5.75
CA TYR A 26 -9.35 0.85 -6.17
C TYR A 26 -10.03 -0.47 -6.55
N ASN A 27 -11.27 -0.66 -6.07
CA ASN A 27 -12.19 -1.63 -6.66
C ASN A 27 -13.62 -1.08 -6.73
N LYS A 28 -14.49 -1.75 -7.49
CA LYS A 28 -15.86 -1.27 -7.74
C LYS A 28 -16.75 -1.27 -6.50
N GLN A 29 -16.47 -2.14 -5.53
CA GLN A 29 -17.28 -2.25 -4.31
C GLN A 29 -16.94 -1.19 -3.28
N ARG A 30 -15.66 -0.84 -3.13
CA ARG A 30 -15.14 0.04 -2.07
C ARG A 30 -14.79 1.44 -2.56
N GLY A 31 -14.63 1.63 -3.86
CA GLY A 31 -13.95 2.81 -4.38
C GLY A 31 -12.46 2.73 -4.09
N VAL A 32 -11.82 3.86 -3.77
CA VAL A 32 -10.42 3.89 -3.31
C VAL A 32 -10.39 3.52 -1.83
N PHE A 33 -9.52 2.58 -1.46
CA PHE A 33 -9.36 2.13 -0.09
C PHE A 33 -7.89 1.80 0.20
N ALA A 34 -7.50 1.97 1.46
CA ALA A 34 -6.19 1.59 1.94
C ALA A 34 -6.30 0.44 2.94
N ILE A 35 -5.26 -0.38 2.98
CA ILE A 35 -5.17 -1.54 3.84
C ILE A 35 -3.80 -1.63 4.51
N TYR A 36 -3.82 -2.19 5.72
CA TYR A 36 -2.66 -2.44 6.55
C TYR A 36 -2.61 -3.91 6.99
N LYS A 37 -1.41 -4.49 7.02
CA LYS A 37 -1.16 -5.81 7.60
C LYS A 37 0.09 -5.77 8.46
N LYS A 38 -0.07 -6.04 9.77
CA LYS A 38 1.00 -5.94 10.78
C LYS A 38 2.23 -6.77 10.41
N ASP A 39 2.00 -8.00 9.95
CA ASP A 39 3.06 -8.93 9.58
C ASP A 39 3.59 -8.72 8.16
N GLY A 40 3.02 -7.77 7.42
CA GLY A 40 3.34 -7.51 6.03
C GLY A 40 2.59 -8.43 5.07
N PHE A 41 2.52 -7.98 3.83
CA PHE A 41 1.94 -8.73 2.72
C PHE A 41 3.00 -9.61 2.05
N ASN A 42 2.60 -10.80 1.61
CA ASN A 42 3.42 -11.64 0.74
C ASN A 42 2.92 -11.62 -0.71
N PHE A 43 3.76 -12.08 -1.63
CA PHE A 43 3.43 -12.06 -3.04
C PHE A 43 2.25 -12.97 -3.38
N ASP A 44 2.21 -14.20 -2.84
CA ASP A 44 1.23 -15.21 -3.23
C ASP A 44 -0.20 -14.80 -2.87
N GLU A 45 -0.41 -14.26 -1.67
CA GLU A 45 -1.73 -13.81 -1.24
C GLU A 45 -2.23 -12.62 -2.06
N CYS A 46 -1.37 -11.63 -2.31
CA CYS A 46 -1.72 -10.47 -3.13
C CYS A 46 -1.93 -10.87 -4.59
N PHE A 47 -1.10 -11.77 -5.11
CA PHE A 47 -1.23 -12.27 -6.47
C PHE A 47 -2.55 -13.02 -6.63
N LYS A 48 -2.88 -13.93 -5.72
CA LYS A 48 -4.18 -14.64 -5.73
C LYS A 48 -5.36 -13.67 -5.76
N ILE A 49 -5.36 -12.62 -4.93
CA ILE A 49 -6.42 -11.61 -4.95
C ILE A 49 -6.42 -10.81 -6.25
N SER A 50 -5.25 -10.45 -6.80
CA SER A 50 -5.15 -9.72 -8.08
C SER A 50 -5.76 -10.47 -9.27
N GLN A 51 -5.81 -11.81 -9.20
CA GLN A 51 -6.45 -12.67 -10.21
C GLN A 51 -7.97 -12.79 -10.04
N THR A 52 -8.52 -12.36 -8.90
CA THR A 52 -9.97 -12.33 -8.69
C THR A 52 -10.62 -11.18 -9.46
N LYS A 53 -11.90 -11.33 -9.80
CA LYS A 53 -12.67 -10.28 -10.47
C LYS A 53 -12.85 -9.03 -9.60
N GLU A 54 -13.05 -9.22 -8.30
CA GLU A 54 -13.33 -8.13 -7.36
C GLU A 54 -12.06 -7.41 -6.91
N LYS A 55 -10.90 -8.08 -6.93
CA LYS A 55 -9.62 -7.54 -6.43
C LYS A 55 -9.78 -6.94 -5.03
N ASP A 56 -10.53 -7.63 -4.17
CA ASP A 56 -10.76 -7.16 -2.81
C ASP A 56 -9.59 -7.53 -1.90
N PHE A 57 -8.54 -6.72 -1.93
CA PHE A 57 -7.36 -6.92 -1.07
C PHE A 57 -7.67 -6.80 0.42
N ALA A 58 -8.79 -6.18 0.81
CA ALA A 58 -9.26 -6.18 2.18
C ALA A 58 -9.74 -7.57 2.67
N SER A 59 -9.92 -8.54 1.77
CA SER A 59 -10.26 -9.93 2.12
C SER A 59 -9.04 -10.78 2.52
N ILE A 60 -7.82 -10.22 2.46
CA ILE A 60 -6.62 -10.91 2.91
C ILE A 60 -6.68 -11.11 4.43
N GLU A 61 -6.32 -12.30 4.91
CA GLU A 61 -6.33 -12.59 6.34
C GLU A 61 -5.32 -11.70 7.11
N GLY A 62 -5.73 -11.21 8.28
CA GLY A 62 -4.92 -10.31 9.12
C GLY A 62 -4.80 -8.89 8.55
N CYS A 63 -5.62 -8.55 7.55
CA CYS A 63 -5.67 -7.25 6.93
C CYS A 63 -6.71 -6.34 7.59
N GLU A 64 -6.35 -5.08 7.79
CA GLU A 64 -7.22 -4.04 8.32
C GLU A 64 -7.45 -2.99 7.24
N VAL A 65 -8.69 -2.53 7.07
CA VAL A 65 -8.99 -1.36 6.23
C VAL A 65 -8.71 -0.11 7.04
N ILE A 66 -7.89 0.79 6.49
CA ILE A 66 -7.47 2.03 7.14
C ILE A 66 -7.91 3.25 6.32
N SER A 67 -7.88 4.42 6.93
CA SER A 67 -8.18 5.67 6.23
C SER A 67 -7.06 6.04 5.24
N THR A 68 -7.39 6.90 4.28
CA THR A 68 -6.41 7.44 3.32
C THR A 68 -5.38 8.30 4.04
N GLU A 69 -5.82 9.04 5.06
CA GLU A 69 -5.01 9.87 5.93
C GLU A 69 -3.98 9.02 6.70
N ASP A 70 -4.40 7.88 7.26
CA ASP A 70 -3.52 6.94 7.94
C ASP A 70 -2.49 6.33 6.98
N PHE A 71 -2.92 5.97 5.76
CA PHE A 71 -2.01 5.43 4.74
C PHE A 71 -0.90 6.42 4.38
N PHE A 72 -1.25 7.68 4.11
CA PHE A 72 -0.26 8.71 3.76
C PHE A 72 0.58 9.17 4.95
N SER A 73 0.08 9.02 6.17
CA SER A 73 0.80 9.37 7.41
C SER A 73 1.66 8.23 7.96
N ALA A 74 1.61 7.04 7.34
CA ALA A 74 2.33 5.85 7.78
C ALA A 74 3.84 6.09 7.84
N ASP A 75 4.48 5.53 8.86
CA ASP A 75 5.93 5.56 9.00
C ASP A 75 6.54 4.48 8.08
N VAL A 76 6.92 4.91 6.87
CA VAL A 76 7.46 4.05 5.82
C VAL A 76 8.70 4.68 5.21
N ASP A 77 9.69 3.85 4.87
CA ASP A 77 10.91 4.33 4.20
C ASP A 77 10.64 4.78 2.76
N VAL A 78 9.70 4.13 2.08
CA VAL A 78 9.43 4.28 0.65
C VAL A 78 7.92 4.20 0.37
N ILE A 79 7.41 5.11 -0.47
CA ILE A 79 6.08 5.02 -1.09
C ILE A 79 6.25 4.83 -2.59
N ILE A 80 5.59 3.80 -3.15
CA ILE A 80 5.66 3.49 -4.57
C ILE A 80 4.30 3.77 -5.24
N PRO A 81 4.18 4.84 -6.05
CA PRO A 81 2.96 5.11 -6.79
C PRO A 81 2.84 4.15 -7.98
N ALA A 82 1.81 3.31 -7.98
CA ALA A 82 1.57 2.31 -9.05
C ALA A 82 0.09 2.19 -9.47
N ALA A 83 -0.71 3.24 -9.25
CA ALA A 83 -2.15 3.25 -9.55
C ALA A 83 -2.50 4.04 -10.82
N LEU A 84 -2.12 5.32 -10.88
CA LEU A 84 -2.39 6.24 -12.00
C LEU A 84 -1.17 7.15 -12.24
N GLU A 85 -1.02 7.71 -13.44
CA GLU A 85 -0.17 8.90 -13.65
C GLU A 85 -0.68 10.01 -12.71
N ASN A 86 0.22 10.60 -11.90
CA ASN A 86 -0.07 11.63 -10.87
C ASN A 86 -0.65 11.13 -9.52
N ALA A 87 -0.42 9.87 -9.13
CA ALA A 87 -0.82 9.40 -7.79
C ALA A 87 -0.14 10.15 -6.61
N ILE A 88 0.97 10.85 -6.87
CA ILE A 88 1.59 11.80 -5.95
C ILE A 88 1.30 13.21 -6.46
N THR A 89 0.64 14.01 -5.63
CA THR A 89 0.28 15.41 -5.92
C THR A 89 1.02 16.33 -4.95
N THR A 90 1.07 17.63 -5.25
CA THR A 90 1.63 18.64 -4.32
C THR A 90 0.93 18.67 -2.96
N GLU A 91 -0.29 18.14 -2.87
CA GLU A 91 -1.10 18.13 -1.66
C GLU A 91 -0.73 16.97 -0.74
N ASN A 92 -0.36 15.80 -1.28
CA ASN A 92 0.01 14.62 -0.50
C ASN A 92 1.52 14.40 -0.36
N VAL A 93 2.36 15.10 -1.16
CA VAL A 93 3.82 14.98 -1.11
C VAL A 93 4.41 15.31 0.27
N ASN A 94 3.79 16.23 1.01
CA ASN A 94 4.24 16.61 2.36
C ASN A 94 3.91 15.55 3.43
N LEU A 95 3.01 14.61 3.12
CA LEU A 95 2.67 13.49 3.99
C LEU A 95 3.62 12.31 3.80
N ILE A 96 4.24 12.19 2.61
CA ILE A 96 5.22 11.16 2.30
C ILE A 96 6.48 11.39 3.13
N LYS A 97 6.60 10.69 4.27
CA LYS A 97 7.82 10.65 5.08
C LYS A 97 8.85 9.67 4.51
N ALA A 98 9.16 9.75 3.22
CA ALA A 98 10.27 9.00 2.66
C ALA A 98 11.58 9.67 3.07
N GLY A 99 12.19 9.17 4.16
CA GLY A 99 13.56 9.45 4.53
C GLY A 99 13.89 10.89 4.95
N LYS A 100 13.39 11.34 6.11
CA LYS A 100 14.07 12.34 6.96
C LYS A 100 13.73 12.18 8.45
N GLY A 101 14.29 11.15 9.09
CA GLY A 101 14.50 11.07 10.56
C GLY A 101 13.27 11.19 11.49
N PRO A 102 13.40 10.87 12.78
CA PRO A 102 12.25 10.61 13.64
C PRO A 102 11.56 11.90 14.05
N LYS A 103 10.23 11.95 13.97
CA LYS A 103 9.45 12.84 14.85
C LYS A 103 9.08 12.05 16.09
N ALA A 104 9.81 12.30 17.16
CA ALA A 104 9.39 11.94 18.50
C ALA A 104 8.09 12.66 18.90
N ASN A 105 7.33 11.97 19.75
CA ASN A 105 6.20 12.37 20.60
C ASN A 105 4.78 12.40 19.98
N GLY A 106 4.14 11.22 19.98
CA GLY A 106 3.00 10.83 20.85
C GLY A 106 1.66 11.56 20.70
N PRO A 107 0.52 10.93 21.03
CA PRO A 107 0.32 9.53 21.45
C PRO A 107 0.42 8.50 20.32
#